data_AF-A0A9X4NKA8-F1
#
_entry.id   AF-A0A9X4NKA8-F1
#
_cell.length_a   1.000
_cell.length_b   1.000
_cell.length_c   1.000
_cell.angle_alpha   90.00
_cell.angle_beta   90.00
_cell.angle_gamma   90.00
#
_symmetry.space_group_name_H-M   'P 1'
#
loop_
_entity.id
_entity.type
_entity.pdbx_description
1 polymer ?
#
loop_
_entity_poly.entity_id
_entity_poly.type
_entity_poly.pdbx_seq_one_letter_code
_entity_poly.pdbx_strand_id
1 'polypeptide(L)'
;MTNLERIRKAKGLTVEQLAEKAEQKEAQAFSSSYCFGGMLHYKNIIRFLEGEKIVTPRPRKTIEYKFIAKALNCSIAELMRRE
;
A
#
# COMPACT_ATOMS: atom_id res chain seq x y z
N MET A 1 12.33 -6.53 -9.39
CA MET A 1 12.07 -6.25 -7.96
C MET A 1 11.84 -4.76 -7.83
N THR A 2 10.72 -4.33 -7.29
CA THR A 2 10.38 -2.89 -7.20
C THR A 2 10.91 -2.28 -5.90
N ASN A 3 11.01 -0.95 -5.83
CA ASN A 3 11.48 -0.31 -4.60
C ASN A 3 10.52 -0.53 -3.42
N LEU A 4 9.20 -0.59 -3.69
CA LEU A 4 8.20 -0.99 -2.71
C LEU A 4 8.50 -2.37 -2.12
N GLU A 5 8.77 -3.36 -2.98
CA GLU A 5 9.09 -4.73 -2.57
C GLU A 5 10.36 -4.79 -1.72
N ARG A 6 11.40 -3.99 -2.06
CA ARG A 6 12.64 -3.87 -1.28
C ARG A 6 12.38 -3.31 0.12
N ILE A 7 11.68 -2.18 0.21
CA ILE A 7 11.38 -1.53 1.50
C ILE A 7 10.52 -2.43 2.38
N ARG A 8 9.52 -3.09 1.80
CA ARG A 8 8.64 -4.03 2.52
C ARG A 8 9.43 -5.21 3.08
N LYS A 9 10.27 -5.86 2.25
CA LYS A 9 11.12 -6.98 2.67
C LYS A 9 12.15 -6.55 3.72
N ALA A 10 12.76 -5.37 3.58
CA ALA A 10 13.68 -4.81 4.58
C ALA A 10 13.03 -4.59 5.95
N LYS A 11 11.71 -4.34 5.97
CA LYS A 11 10.91 -4.22 7.21
C LYS A 11 10.34 -5.56 7.70
N GLY A 12 10.64 -6.66 7.02
CA GLY A 12 10.14 -7.99 7.39
C GLY A 12 8.61 -8.14 7.27
N LEU A 13 7.96 -7.33 6.41
CA LEU A 13 6.49 -7.36 6.28
C LEU A 13 6.04 -8.23 5.12
N THR A 14 4.95 -8.97 5.30
CA THR A 14 4.22 -9.57 4.19
C THR A 14 3.35 -8.53 3.48
N VAL A 15 2.89 -8.85 2.26
CA VAL A 15 1.94 -7.99 1.52
C VAL A 15 0.65 -7.78 2.33
N GLU A 16 0.17 -8.83 3.01
CA GLU A 16 -1.04 -8.80 3.82
C GLU A 16 -0.89 -7.90 5.04
N GLN A 17 0.22 -8.02 5.77
CA GLN A 17 0.52 -7.16 6.91
C GLN A 17 0.68 -5.69 6.49
N LEU A 18 1.27 -5.44 5.33
CA LEU A 18 1.37 -4.08 4.80
C LEU A 18 -0.02 -3.52 4.43
N ALA A 19 -0.86 -4.33 3.79
CA ALA A 19 -2.21 -3.94 3.41
C ALA A 19 -3.07 -3.59 4.64
N GLU A 20 -3.02 -4.44 5.66
CA GLU A 20 -3.71 -4.23 6.93
C GLU A 20 -3.24 -2.93 7.60
N LYS A 21 -1.92 -2.70 7.68
CA LYS A 21 -1.37 -1.45 8.24
C LYS A 21 -1.81 -0.22 7.46
N ALA A 22 -1.86 -0.29 6.13
CA ALA A 22 -2.30 0.83 5.29
C ALA A 22 -3.78 1.16 5.53
N GLU A 23 -4.64 0.13 5.60
CA GLU A 23 -6.07 0.28 5.93
C GLU A 23 -6.27 0.89 7.33
N GLN A 24 -5.54 0.40 8.34
CA GLN A 24 -5.60 0.98 9.69
C GLN A 24 -5.21 2.45 9.70
N LYS A 25 -4.20 2.85 8.91
CA LYS A 25 -3.79 4.26 8.80
C LYS A 25 -4.83 5.12 8.09
N GLU A 26 -5.58 4.56 7.16
CA GLU A 26 -6.70 5.22 6.51
C GLU A 26 -7.88 5.40 7.47
N ALA A 27 -8.28 4.33 8.16
CA ALA A 27 -9.36 4.35 9.15
C ALA A 27 -9.06 5.32 10.32
N GLN A 28 -7.79 5.47 10.72
CA GLN A 28 -7.37 6.47 11.71
C GLN A 28 -7.49 7.91 11.18
N ALA A 29 -7.29 8.12 9.89
CA ALA A 29 -7.29 9.46 9.29
C ALA A 29 -8.70 9.96 8.95
N PHE A 30 -9.63 9.05 8.69
CA PHE A 30 -11.03 9.36 8.43
C PHE A 30 -11.87 8.79 9.56
N SER A 31 -12.35 9.63 10.46
CA SER A 31 -13.23 9.27 11.58
C SER A 31 -14.64 8.82 11.15
N SER A 32 -14.78 8.27 9.95
CA SER A 32 -16.01 7.80 9.36
C SER A 32 -15.84 6.34 8.98
N SER A 33 -16.46 5.50 9.80
CA SER A 33 -16.92 4.14 9.55
C SER A 33 -16.84 3.63 8.11
N TYR A 34 -16.18 2.49 7.97
CA TYR A 34 -16.41 1.45 6.96
C TYR A 34 -16.17 1.79 5.49
N CYS A 35 -14.94 1.53 5.04
CA CYS A 35 -14.74 0.97 3.69
C CYS A 35 -14.64 -0.56 3.82
N PHE A 36 -15.79 -1.25 3.73
CA PHE A 36 -15.82 -2.72 3.65
C PHE A 36 -14.98 -3.15 2.43
N GLY A 37 -13.81 -3.76 2.65
CA GLY A 37 -12.91 -4.23 1.59
C GLY A 37 -11.57 -3.47 1.44
N GLY A 38 -11.20 -2.58 2.37
CA GLY A 38 -9.93 -1.86 2.35
C GLY A 38 -8.71 -2.77 2.28
N MET A 39 -8.66 -3.85 3.09
CA MET A 39 -7.54 -4.81 3.06
C MET A 39 -7.32 -5.42 1.66
N LEU A 40 -8.39 -5.87 1.00
CA LEU A 40 -8.29 -6.47 -0.33
C LEU A 40 -7.87 -5.44 -1.38
N HIS A 41 -8.38 -4.22 -1.27
CA HIS A 41 -7.98 -3.08 -2.11
C HIS A 41 -6.48 -2.80 -1.97
N TYR A 42 -5.97 -2.62 -0.75
CA TYR A 42 -4.55 -2.38 -0.51
C TYR A 42 -3.67 -3.56 -0.93
N LYS A 43 -4.08 -4.81 -0.64
CA LYS A 43 -3.35 -6.02 -1.06
C LYS A 43 -3.17 -6.05 -2.58
N ASN A 44 -4.25 -5.78 -3.31
CA ASN A 44 -4.22 -5.69 -4.76
C ASN A 44 -3.31 -4.55 -5.23
N ILE A 45 -3.45 -3.35 -4.67
CA ILE A 45 -2.59 -2.22 -5.04
C ILE A 45 -1.11 -2.55 -4.81
N ILE A 46 -0.75 -3.11 -3.65
CA ILE A 46 0.63 -3.46 -3.33
C ILE A 46 1.16 -4.47 -4.35
N ARG A 47 0.42 -5.54 -4.65
CA ARG A 47 0.81 -6.54 -5.66
C ARG A 47 0.99 -5.92 -7.05
N PHE A 48 0.10 -5.02 -7.45
CA PHE A 48 0.21 -4.29 -8.71
C PHE A 48 1.47 -3.41 -8.74
N LEU A 49 1.74 -2.69 -7.64
CA LEU A 49 2.92 -1.85 -7.51
C LEU A 49 4.21 -2.66 -7.42
N GLU A 50 4.15 -3.91 -6.92
CA GLU A 50 5.26 -4.87 -6.96
C GLU A 50 5.48 -5.48 -8.35
N GLY A 51 4.62 -5.17 -9.32
CA GLY A 51 4.74 -5.60 -10.71
C GLY A 51 4.04 -6.93 -11.00
N GLU A 52 3.22 -7.44 -10.09
CA GLU A 52 2.41 -8.63 -10.37
C GLU A 52 1.31 -8.31 -11.40
N LYS A 53 1.12 -9.23 -12.36
CA LYS A 53 0.01 -9.15 -13.32
C LYS A 53 -1.30 -9.53 -12.63
N ILE A 54 -2.00 -8.54 -12.11
CA ILE A 54 -3.32 -8.71 -11.48
C ILE A 54 -4.38 -7.88 -12.21
N VAL A 55 -5.59 -8.44 -12.31
CA VAL A 55 -6.75 -7.73 -12.86
C VAL A 55 -7.36 -6.90 -11.74
N THR A 56 -6.84 -5.70 -11.54
CA THR A 56 -7.34 -4.77 -10.53
C THR A 56 -7.53 -3.40 -11.15
N PRO A 57 -8.52 -2.61 -10.69
CA PRO A 57 -8.58 -1.20 -11.07
C PRO A 57 -7.22 -0.56 -10.77
N ARG A 58 -6.68 0.23 -11.70
CA ARG A 58 -5.49 1.02 -11.39
C ARG A 58 -5.78 1.87 -10.14
N PRO A 59 -4.82 2.03 -9.21
CA PRO A 59 -4.98 2.94 -8.09
C PRO A 59 -5.36 4.32 -8.63
N ARG A 60 -6.54 4.82 -8.27
CA ARG A 60 -7.08 6.07 -8.83
C ARG A 60 -6.76 7.30 -7.98
N LYS A 61 -6.26 7.15 -6.74
CA LYS A 61 -6.01 8.29 -5.86
C LYS A 61 -4.58 8.30 -5.32
N THR A 62 -4.08 9.50 -5.07
CA THR A 62 -2.85 9.78 -4.32
C THR A 62 -2.92 9.29 -2.86
N ILE A 63 -4.12 8.92 -2.41
CA ILE A 63 -4.43 8.53 -1.04
C ILE A 63 -3.88 7.15 -0.70
N GLU A 64 -4.06 6.15 -1.57
CA GLU A 64 -3.58 4.80 -1.28
C GLU A 64 -2.05 4.77 -1.19
N TYR A 65 -1.36 5.48 -2.09
CA TYR A 65 0.09 5.66 -2.02
C TYR A 65 0.52 6.32 -0.71
N LYS A 66 -0.22 7.32 -0.24
CA LYS A 66 0.08 8.03 1.01
C LYS A 66 -0.02 7.11 2.21
N PHE A 67 -1.05 6.25 2.29
CA PHE A 67 -1.21 5.34 3.42
C PHE A 67 -0.25 4.15 3.38
N ILE A 68 0.07 3.61 2.21
CA ILE A 68 1.12 2.59 2.07
C ILE A 68 2.48 3.17 2.48
N ALA A 69 2.81 4.38 2.03
CA ALA A 69 4.05 5.06 2.41
C ALA A 69 4.11 5.32 3.93
N LYS A 70 3.01 5.78 4.54
CA LYS A 70 2.89 5.91 6.00
C LYS A 70 3.04 4.57 6.72
N ALA A 71 2.44 3.49 6.22
CA ALA A 71 2.57 2.16 6.81
C ALA A 71 4.01 1.65 6.76
N LEU A 72 4.77 2.06 5.75
CA LEU A 72 6.19 1.80 5.61
C LEU A 72 7.07 2.89 6.24
N ASN A 73 6.55 3.90 6.92
CA ASN A 73 7.33 5.05 7.43
C ASN A 73 8.34 5.59 6.39
N CYS A 74 7.91 5.75 5.14
CA CYS A 74 8.70 6.34 4.06
C CYS A 74 7.91 7.41 3.31
N SER A 75 8.56 8.16 2.43
CA SER A 75 7.90 9.09 1.53
C SER A 75 7.33 8.40 0.29
N ILE A 76 6.32 9.00 -0.33
CA ILE A 76 5.77 8.51 -1.61
C ILE A 76 6.84 8.53 -2.71
N ALA A 77 7.73 9.53 -2.70
CA ALA A 77 8.82 9.66 -3.66
C ALA A 77 9.83 8.51 -3.53
N GLU A 78 10.15 8.09 -2.30
CA GLU A 78 10.95 6.88 -2.07
C GLU A 78 10.21 5.64 -2.55
N LEU A 79 8.94 5.46 -2.17
CA LEU A 79 8.14 4.29 -2.55
C LEU A 79 8.08 4.09 -4.08
N MET A 80 7.98 5.19 -4.85
CA MET A 80 7.84 5.18 -6.31
C MET A 80 9.16 5.32 -7.08
N ARG A 81 10.31 5.39 -6.38
CA ARG A 81 11.61 5.51 -7.02
C ARG A 81 11.84 4.31 -7.96
N ARG A 82 12.05 4.61 -9.24
CA ARG A 82 12.50 3.63 -10.23
C ARG A 82 14.03 3.74 -10.28
N GLU A 83 14.70 2.75 -9.71
CA GLU A 83 16.13 2.51 -9.98
C GLU A 83 16.27 1.69 -11.26
#